data_AF-A0A957TBE7-F1
#
_entry.id   AF-A0A957TBE7-F1
#
_cell.length_a   1.000
_cell.length_b   1.000
_cell.length_c   1.000
_cell.angle_alpha   90.00
_cell.angle_beta   90.00
_cell.angle_gamma   90.00
#
_symmetry.space_group_name_H-M   'P 1'
#
loop_
_entity.id
_entity.type
_entity.pdbx_description
1 polymer ?
#
loop_
_entity_poly.entity_id
_entity_poly.type
_entity_poly.pdbx_seq_one_letter_code
_entity_poly.pdbx_strand_id
1 'polypeptide(L)'
;AYFFNPVTRWLRSWQKPLSIPMMILLTQVATMLLIGFWHGVTWNFTLWGLWHGLGLFIHNRWNDATKAKAAAWANTPAKQAILNISGIVLTFHYVAIGWIFFALTSPITSWQVVLKLFGV
;
A
#
# COMPACT_ATOMS: atom_id res chain seq x y z
N ALA A 1 3.24 14.40 9.47
CA ALA A 1 1.77 14.44 9.51
C ALA A 1 1.16 15.62 8.72
N TYR A 2 1.92 16.30 7.86
CA TYR A 2 1.54 17.60 7.27
C TYR A 2 0.60 17.52 6.07
N PHE A 3 0.42 16.35 5.47
CA PHE A 3 -0.48 16.15 4.33
C PHE A 3 -1.68 15.27 4.69
N PHE A 4 -1.42 14.02 5.08
CA PHE A 4 -2.48 13.03 5.36
C PHE A 4 -3.54 13.51 6.37
N ASN A 5 -3.12 14.02 7.53
CA ASN A 5 -4.05 14.43 8.60
C ASN A 5 -4.88 15.66 8.21
N PRO A 6 -4.29 16.77 7.71
CA PRO A 6 -5.06 17.90 7.20
C PRO A 6 -6.05 17.51 6.11
N VAL A 7 -5.64 16.73 5.11
CA VAL A 7 -6.52 16.32 4.01
C VAL A 7 -7.67 15.45 4.52
N THR A 8 -7.40 14.49 5.40
CA THR A 8 -8.45 13.65 5.99
C THR A 8 -9.48 14.47 6.78
N ARG A 9 -9.02 15.46 7.56
CA ARG A 9 -9.91 16.36 8.31
C ARG A 9 -10.76 17.21 7.38
N TRP A 10 -10.16 17.73 6.32
CA TRP A 10 -10.85 18.52 5.31
C TRP A 10 -11.91 17.71 4.54
N LEU A 11 -11.60 16.48 4.13
CA LEU A 11 -12.58 15.58 3.50
C LEU A 11 -13.76 15.26 4.44
N ARG A 12 -13.51 15.18 5.75
CA ARG A 12 -14.55 14.94 6.75
C ARG A 12 -15.44 16.16 6.98
N SER A 13 -14.95 17.38 6.75
CA SER A 13 -15.74 18.61 6.94
C SER A 13 -16.65 18.95 5.76
N TRP A 14 -16.68 18.13 4.69
CA TRP A 14 -17.58 18.33 3.56
C TRP A 14 -19.05 18.10 3.96
N GLN A 15 -19.95 18.88 3.37
CA GLN A 15 -21.40 18.80 3.64
C GLN A 15 -21.97 17.39 3.43
N LYS A 16 -21.42 16.65 2.45
CA LYS A 16 -21.70 15.23 2.22
C LYS A 16 -20.38 14.48 2.38
N PRO A 17 -20.04 13.99 3.58
CA PRO A 17 -18.77 13.32 3.80
C PRO A 17 -18.72 12.04 2.99
N LEU A 18 -17.56 11.78 2.37
CA LEU A 18 -17.30 10.52 1.67
C LEU A 18 -17.37 9.34 2.64
N SER A 19 -17.59 8.14 2.11
CA SER A 19 -17.51 6.92 2.94
C SER A 19 -16.10 6.78 3.54
N ILE A 20 -16.02 6.20 4.75
CA ILE A 20 -14.73 6.01 5.46
C ILE A 20 -13.70 5.29 4.59
N PRO A 21 -14.03 4.19 3.88
CA PRO A 21 -13.08 3.53 3.00
C PRO A 21 -12.58 4.45 1.88
N MET A 22 -13.47 5.25 1.29
CA MET A 22 -13.11 6.16 0.20
C MET A 22 -12.16 7.26 0.68
N MET A 23 -12.42 7.83 1.86
CA MET A 23 -11.49 8.79 2.45
C MET A 23 -10.10 8.18 2.66
N ILE A 24 -10.03 6.96 3.18
CA ILE A 24 -8.76 6.25 3.42
C ILE A 24 -8.03 5.96 2.11
N LEU A 25 -8.75 5.48 1.08
CA LEU A 25 -8.18 5.22 -0.24
C LEU A 25 -7.54 6.49 -0.82
N LEU A 26 -8.31 7.57 -0.86
CA LEU A 26 -7.87 8.84 -1.43
C LEU A 26 -6.68 9.42 -0.66
N THR A 27 -6.72 9.41 0.66
CA THR A 27 -5.64 10.01 1.47
C THR A 27 -4.36 9.18 1.42
N GLN A 28 -4.45 7.85 1.41
CA GLN A 28 -3.27 6.98 1.28
C GLN A 28 -2.65 7.07 -0.11
N VAL A 29 -3.46 7.00 -1.17
CA VAL A 29 -2.98 7.11 -2.56
C VAL A 29 -2.40 8.50 -2.82
N ALA A 30 -3.09 9.57 -2.42
CA ALA A 30 -2.57 10.92 -2.59
C ALA A 30 -1.26 11.15 -1.83
N THR A 31 -1.15 10.62 -0.61
CA THR A 31 0.09 10.72 0.18
C THR A 31 1.24 10.00 -0.51
N MET A 32 1.02 8.76 -0.98
CA MET A 32 2.08 7.98 -1.64
C MET A 32 2.46 8.54 -3.01
N LEU A 33 1.50 9.07 -3.77
CA LEU A 33 1.79 9.80 -5.01
C LEU A 33 2.62 11.05 -4.75
N LEU A 34 2.30 11.82 -3.71
CA LEU A 34 3.08 13.01 -3.34
C LEU A 34 4.51 12.64 -2.93
N ILE A 35 4.70 11.53 -2.21
CA ILE A 35 6.04 10.99 -1.90
C ILE A 35 6.76 10.56 -3.19
N GLY A 36 6.09 9.87 -4.11
CA GLY A 36 6.66 9.50 -5.41
C GLY A 36 7.12 10.73 -6.20
N PHE A 37 6.26 11.75 -6.31
CA PHE A 37 6.58 12.99 -7.02
C PHE A 37 7.70 13.80 -6.36
N TRP A 38 7.90 13.66 -5.05
CA TRP A 38 9.06 14.24 -4.37
C TRP A 38 10.39 13.64 -4.86
N HIS A 39 10.40 12.36 -5.26
CA HIS A 39 11.58 11.72 -5.85
C HIS A 39 11.77 12.05 -7.34
N GLY A 40 10.69 12.32 -8.07
CA GLY A 40 10.73 12.80 -9.45
C GLY A 40 9.38 12.74 -10.17
N VAL A 41 9.20 13.63 -11.15
CA VAL A 41 7.96 13.70 -11.95
C VAL A 41 8.08 12.80 -13.18
N THR A 42 8.08 11.47 -12.94
CA THR A 42 8.10 10.45 -14.00
C THR A 42 7.03 9.40 -13.75
N TRP A 43 6.64 8.68 -14.81
CA TRP A 43 5.65 7.60 -14.71
C TRP A 43 6.06 6.48 -13.75
N ASN A 44 7.36 6.23 -13.59
CA ASN A 44 7.86 5.21 -12.68
C ASN A 44 7.57 5.55 -11.21
N PHE A 45 7.78 6.81 -10.81
CA PHE A 45 7.44 7.25 -9.46
C PHE A 45 5.92 7.36 -9.25
N THR A 46 5.14 7.67 -10.29
CA THR A 46 3.66 7.57 -10.24
C THR A 46 3.22 6.14 -9.96
N LEU A 47 3.74 5.17 -10.71
CA LEU A 47 3.40 3.75 -10.55
C LEU A 47 3.84 3.22 -9.19
N TRP A 48 5.03 3.61 -8.71
CA TRP A 48 5.50 3.29 -7.37
C TRP A 48 4.56 3.83 -6.27
N GLY A 49 4.15 5.10 -6.40
CA GLY A 49 3.21 5.73 -5.47
C GLY A 49 1.83 5.08 -5.48
N LEU A 50 1.30 4.76 -6.68
CA LEU A 50 0.04 4.02 -6.83
C LEU A 50 0.12 2.62 -6.22
N TRP A 51 1.20 1.89 -6.51
CA TRP A 51 1.46 0.57 -5.93
C TRP A 51 1.37 0.67 -4.41
N HIS A 52 2.21 1.47 -3.76
CA HIS A 52 2.19 1.56 -2.29
C HIS A 52 0.88 2.12 -1.71
N GLY A 53 0.25 3.10 -2.37
CA GLY A 53 -1.04 3.66 -1.94
C GLY A 53 -2.16 2.61 -1.93
N LEU A 54 -2.27 1.83 -3.00
CA LEU A 54 -3.26 0.74 -3.11
C LEU A 54 -2.96 -0.40 -2.13
N GLY A 55 -1.68 -0.77 -1.96
CA GLY A 55 -1.27 -1.77 -0.98
C GLY A 55 -1.67 -1.42 0.45
N LEU A 56 -1.47 -0.16 0.86
CA LEU A 56 -1.89 0.32 2.17
C LEU A 56 -3.41 0.27 2.34
N PHE A 57 -4.18 0.62 1.30
CA PHE A 57 -5.63 0.54 1.34
C PHE A 57 -6.11 -0.91 1.47
N ILE A 58 -5.58 -1.82 0.65
CA ILE A 58 -5.89 -3.24 0.71
C ILE A 58 -5.52 -3.81 2.07
N HIS A 59 -4.32 -3.53 2.57
CA HIS A 59 -3.88 -3.98 3.89
C HIS A 59 -4.81 -3.46 5.00
N ASN A 60 -5.21 -2.18 4.94
CA ASN A 60 -6.10 -1.61 5.93
C ASN A 60 -7.49 -2.27 5.91
N ARG A 61 -8.07 -2.50 4.71
CA ARG A 61 -9.35 -3.22 4.56
C ARG A 61 -9.26 -4.68 5.01
N TRP A 62 -8.17 -5.36 4.65
CA TRP A 62 -7.90 -6.73 5.05
C TRP A 62 -7.78 -6.85 6.56
N ASN A 63 -7.01 -5.97 7.20
CA ASN A 63 -6.84 -5.96 8.64
C ASN A 63 -8.16 -5.67 9.36
N ASP A 64 -8.94 -4.68 8.91
CA ASP A 64 -10.26 -4.39 9.47
C ASP A 64 -11.19 -5.62 9.40
N ALA A 65 -11.18 -6.36 8.29
CA ALA A 65 -12.03 -7.52 8.06
C ALA A 65 -11.56 -8.81 8.78
N THR A 66 -10.25 -8.97 9.00
CA THR A 66 -9.66 -10.23 9.47
C THR A 66 -9.14 -10.19 10.89
N LYS A 67 -8.96 -9.00 11.50
CA LYS A 67 -8.35 -8.84 12.83
C LYS A 67 -8.93 -9.76 13.90
N ALA A 68 -10.26 -9.84 14.02
CA ALA A 68 -10.90 -10.69 15.02
C ALA A 68 -10.66 -12.19 14.77
N LYS A 69 -10.74 -12.63 13.50
CA LYS A 69 -10.50 -14.02 13.11
C LYS A 69 -9.03 -14.42 13.27
N ALA A 70 -8.11 -13.53 12.89
CA ALA A 70 -6.68 -13.72 13.06
C ALA A 70 -6.30 -13.83 14.54
N ALA A 71 -6.85 -12.97 15.40
CA ALA A 71 -6.63 -13.02 16.84
C ALA A 71 -7.19 -14.33 17.46
N ALA A 72 -8.38 -14.77 17.05
CA ALA A 72 -8.96 -16.02 17.50
C ALA A 72 -8.14 -17.25 17.04
N TRP A 73 -7.60 -17.21 15.81
CA TRP A 73 -6.76 -18.30 15.28
C TRP A 73 -5.39 -18.36 15.97
N ALA A 74 -4.77 -17.22 16.25
CA ALA A 74 -3.45 -17.11 16.87
C ALA A 74 -3.47 -17.37 18.39
N ASN A 75 -4.19 -18.41 18.81
CA ASN A 75 -4.37 -18.80 20.21
C ASN A 75 -3.18 -19.54 20.84
N THR A 76 -2.09 -19.72 20.09
CA THR A 76 -0.86 -20.36 20.58
C THR A 76 0.36 -19.60 20.06
N PRO A 77 1.51 -19.64 20.76
CA PRO A 77 2.72 -18.97 20.32
C PRO A 77 3.18 -19.39 18.91
N ALA A 78 3.05 -20.68 18.57
CA ALA A 78 3.42 -21.18 17.25
C ALA A 78 2.55 -20.59 16.13
N LYS A 79 1.22 -20.53 16.31
CA LYS A 79 0.32 -19.91 15.34
C LYS A 79 0.55 -18.40 15.21
N GLN A 80 0.79 -17.70 16.32
CA GLN A 80 1.15 -16.28 16.28
C GLN A 80 2.46 -16.06 15.49
N ALA A 81 3.46 -16.92 15.69
CA ALA A 81 4.70 -16.87 14.92
C ALA A 81 4.46 -17.08 13.42
N ILE A 82 3.58 -18.02 13.04
CA ILE A 82 3.20 -18.23 11.63
C ILE A 82 2.54 -16.97 11.04
N LEU A 83 1.59 -16.33 11.73
CA LEU A 83 1.01 -15.07 11.25
C LEU A 83 2.08 -13.99 11.07
N ASN A 84 2.98 -13.84 12.05
CA ASN A 84 4.02 -12.82 12.00
C ASN A 84 4.99 -13.06 10.83
N ILE A 85 5.50 -14.29 10.69
CA ILE A 85 6.44 -14.65 9.62
C ILE A 85 5.77 -14.49 8.25
N SER A 86 4.54 -14.98 8.08
CA SER A 86 3.80 -14.80 6.83
C SER A 86 3.59 -13.32 6.50
N GLY A 87 3.25 -12.49 7.49
CA GLY A 87 3.12 -11.03 7.33
C GLY A 87 4.43 -10.36 6.89
N ILE A 88 5.56 -10.74 7.49
CA ILE A 88 6.89 -10.26 7.12
C ILE A 88 7.22 -10.66 5.67
N VAL A 89 7.07 -11.94 5.33
CA VAL A 89 7.39 -12.45 3.99
C VAL A 89 6.54 -11.75 2.93
N LEU A 90 5.22 -11.66 3.14
CA LEU A 90 4.31 -11.00 2.21
C LEU A 90 4.64 -9.50 2.03
N THR A 91 4.86 -8.79 3.14
CA THR A 91 5.18 -7.35 3.10
C THR A 91 6.53 -7.11 2.42
N PHE A 92 7.54 -7.94 2.73
CA PHE A 92 8.86 -7.83 2.12
C PHE A 92 8.79 -7.97 0.60
N HIS A 93 8.15 -9.04 0.11
CA HIS A 93 8.04 -9.26 -1.35
C HIS A 93 7.22 -8.16 -2.01
N TYR A 94 6.13 -7.72 -1.38
CA TYR A 94 5.31 -6.62 -1.89
C TYR A 94 6.11 -5.32 -2.06
N VAL A 95 6.91 -4.97 -1.05
CA VAL A 95 7.75 -3.77 -1.07
C VAL A 95 8.89 -3.95 -2.08
N ALA A 96 9.54 -5.12 -2.10
CA ALA A 96 10.64 -5.43 -3.03
C ALA A 96 10.21 -5.34 -4.50
N ILE A 97 9.01 -5.83 -4.85
CA ILE A 97 8.45 -5.65 -6.20
C ILE A 97 8.22 -4.17 -6.50
N GLY A 98 7.74 -3.39 -5.52
CA GLY A 98 7.59 -1.94 -5.66
C GLY A 98 8.90 -1.24 -6.02
N TRP A 99 10.02 -1.65 -5.41
CA TRP A 99 11.34 -1.07 -5.69
C TRP A 99 11.80 -1.23 -7.14
N ILE A 100 11.25 -2.17 -7.91
CA ILE A 100 11.56 -2.31 -9.35
C ILE A 100 11.18 -1.02 -10.11
N PHE A 101 10.01 -0.45 -9.80
CA PHE A 101 9.56 0.82 -10.40
C PHE A 101 10.41 2.01 -9.95
N PHE A 102 11.04 1.92 -8.77
CA PHE A 102 11.90 2.97 -8.24
C PHE A 102 13.33 2.89 -8.81
N ALA A 103 13.86 1.68 -8.98
CA ALA A 103 15.24 1.44 -9.40
C ALA A 103 15.45 1.61 -10.92
N LEU A 104 14.42 1.30 -11.70
CA LEU A 104 14.47 1.42 -13.16
C LEU A 104 13.89 2.79 -13.58
N THR A 105 14.28 3.27 -14.76
CA THR A 105 13.84 4.58 -15.29
C THR A 105 12.74 4.48 -16.35
N SER A 106 12.55 3.30 -16.94
CA SER A 106 11.52 3.02 -17.95
C SER A 106 10.38 2.18 -17.37
N PRO A 107 9.12 2.68 -17.38
CA PRO A 107 7.95 1.91 -16.94
C PRO A 107 7.75 0.59 -17.68
N ILE A 108 8.06 0.58 -18.98
CA ILE A 108 7.94 -0.62 -19.81
C ILE A 108 8.95 -1.66 -19.36
N THR A 109 10.20 -1.26 -19.14
CA THR A 109 11.25 -2.16 -18.66
C THR A 109 10.93 -2.66 -17.25
N SER A 110 10.45 -1.81 -16.35
CA SER A 110 10.00 -2.20 -15.01
C SER A 110 8.95 -3.29 -15.07
N TRP A 111 7.93 -3.10 -15.91
CA TRP A 111 6.85 -4.06 -16.05
C TRP A 111 7.32 -5.39 -16.64
N GLN A 112 8.20 -5.36 -17.65
CA GLN A 112 8.81 -6.57 -18.22
C GLN A 112 9.62 -7.37 -17.18
N VAL A 113 10.35 -6.70 -16.29
CA VAL A 113 11.08 -7.38 -15.21
C VAL A 113 10.12 -8.04 -14.24
N VAL A 114 9.03 -7.36 -13.87
CA VAL A 114 7.98 -7.95 -13.02
C VAL A 114 7.40 -9.21 -13.67
N LEU A 115 7.02 -9.16 -14.95
CA LEU A 115 6.48 -10.32 -15.66
C LEU A 115 7.46 -11.51 -15.70
N LYS A 116 8.74 -11.23 -15.98
CA LYS A 116 9.78 -12.26 -15.98
C LYS A 116 9.98 -12.93 -14.62
N LEU A 117 9.81 -12.20 -13.51
CA LEU A 117 9.86 -12.80 -12.17
C LEU A 117 8.74 -13.82 -11.94
N PHE A 118 7.60 -13.66 -12.63
CA PHE A 118 6.48 -14.60 -12.61
C PHE A 118 6.51 -15.62 -13.76
N GLY A 119 7.57 -15.63 -14.58
CA GLY A 119 7.74 -16.58 -15.69
C GLY A 119 6.91 -16.27 -16.93
N VAL A 120 6.45 -15.02 -17.09
CA VAL A 120 5.69 -14.52 -18.26
C VAL A 120 6.56 -13.66 -19.16
#